data_AF-L8GRX4-F1
#
_entry.id   AF-L8GRX4-F1
#
_cell.length_a   1.000
_cell.length_b   1.000
_cell.length_c   1.000
_cell.angle_alpha   90.00
_cell.angle_beta   90.00
_cell.angle_gamma   90.00
#
_symmetry.space_group_name_H-M   'P 1'
#
loop_
_entity.id
_entity.type
_entity.pdbx_description
1 polymer ?
#
loop_
_entity_poly.entity_id
_entity_poly.type
_entity_poly.pdbx_seq_one_letter_code
_entity_poly.pdbx_strand_id
1 'polypeptide(L)'
;MCLRGTVSHFNRAILALFALFFVINAAQATLFFCEDSQYDPSQPAFSNVLAFYSERSTYKEFRDYFVQITQNVDLGNTTVEAGVIEQLKTKLTQKGFDNTKLSFTITRSNGDITMDTILGVNPVIDNHGGRYSLGKPMLCRDFETLVFDYTYVTRTGLQYRFWAQAVQTSVQKQFFSFRWNIPVA
;
A
#
# COMPACT_ATOMS: atom_id res chain seq x y z
N MET A 1 46.05 -45.59 8.01
CA MET A 1 44.96 -44.99 8.83
C MET A 1 44.44 -43.78 8.07
N CYS A 2 43.24 -43.88 7.50
CA CYS A 2 42.70 -42.91 6.55
C CYS A 2 42.11 -41.66 7.25
N LEU A 3 42.78 -40.51 7.15
CA LEU A 3 42.19 -39.19 7.37
C LEU A 3 41.48 -38.75 6.09
N ARG A 4 40.29 -39.27 5.80
CA ARG A 4 39.51 -38.91 4.58
C ARG A 4 38.04 -38.57 4.83
N GLY A 5 37.65 -38.27 6.07
CA GLY A 5 36.25 -38.00 6.44
C GLY A 5 35.92 -36.55 6.81
N THR A 6 36.88 -35.69 7.13
CA THR A 6 36.60 -34.42 7.85
C THR A 6 36.43 -33.18 6.96
N VAL A 7 37.02 -33.15 5.76
CA VAL A 7 37.01 -31.95 4.89
C VAL A 7 35.65 -31.70 4.23
N SER A 8 34.90 -32.77 3.92
CA SER A 8 33.59 -32.69 3.25
C SER A 8 32.50 -32.06 4.13
N HIS A 9 32.47 -32.40 5.42
CA HIS A 9 31.48 -31.88 6.36
C HIS A 9 31.76 -30.42 6.75
N PHE A 10 33.04 -30.05 6.86
CA PHE A 10 33.45 -28.68 7.17
C PHE A 10 33.06 -27.68 6.08
N ASN A 11 33.27 -28.02 4.81
CA ASN A 11 32.87 -27.16 3.68
C ASN A 11 31.35 -27.04 3.53
N ARG A 12 30.59 -28.10 3.84
CA ARG A 12 29.12 -28.05 3.86
C ARG A 12 28.60 -27.17 4.99
N ALA A 13 29.21 -27.24 6.17
CA ALA A 13 28.85 -26.40 7.31
C ALA A 13 29.12 -24.91 7.02
N ILE A 14 30.26 -24.58 6.39
CA ILE A 14 30.59 -23.21 5.99
C ILE A 14 29.58 -22.67 4.97
N LEU A 15 29.27 -23.44 3.91
CA LEU A 15 28.29 -23.04 2.91
C LEU A 15 26.88 -22.86 3.50
N ALA A 16 26.48 -23.74 4.43
CA ALA A 16 25.23 -23.60 5.17
C ALA A 16 25.21 -22.35 6.05
N LEU A 17 26.33 -22.02 6.69
CA LEU A 17 26.47 -20.80 7.50
C LEU A 17 26.32 -19.55 6.62
N PHE A 18 27.01 -19.50 5.47
CA PHE A 18 26.87 -18.39 4.52
C PHE A 18 25.44 -18.27 4.01
N ALA A 19 24.81 -19.37 3.58
CA ALA A 19 23.42 -19.37 3.14
C ALA A 19 22.48 -18.85 4.25
N LEU A 20 22.69 -19.26 5.50
CA LEU A 20 21.93 -18.77 6.65
C LEU A 20 22.12 -17.27 6.87
N PHE A 21 23.36 -16.76 6.82
CA PHE A 21 23.61 -15.31 6.91
C PHE A 21 22.94 -14.54 5.76
N PHE A 22 22.97 -15.05 4.53
CA PHE A 22 22.26 -14.43 3.41
C PHE A 22 20.75 -14.40 3.62
N VAL A 23 20.16 -15.50 4.11
CA VAL A 23 18.71 -15.56 4.41
C VAL A 23 18.32 -14.59 5.53
N ILE A 24 19.13 -14.49 6.60
CA ILE A 24 18.88 -13.56 7.70
C ILE A 24 18.95 -12.10 7.20
N ASN A 25 19.98 -11.75 6.42
CA ASN A 25 20.10 -10.40 5.87
C ASN A 25 18.96 -10.06 4.91
N ALA A 26 18.52 -11.00 4.07
CA ALA A 26 17.39 -10.79 3.17
C ALA A 26 16.06 -10.64 3.93
N ALA A 27 15.85 -11.40 5.00
CA ALA A 27 14.69 -11.27 5.86
C ALA A 27 14.65 -9.92 6.60
N GLN A 28 15.79 -9.46 7.14
CA GLN A 28 15.91 -8.16 7.78
C GLN A 28 15.70 -7.00 6.79
N ALA A 29 16.23 -7.11 5.57
CA ALA A 29 16.00 -6.11 4.53
C ALA A 29 14.52 -6.03 4.13
N THR A 30 13.81 -7.16 4.09
CA THR A 30 12.36 -7.19 3.81
C THR A 30 11.55 -6.60 4.95
N LEU A 31 11.91 -6.91 6.20
CA LEU A 31 11.29 -6.32 7.39
C LEU A 31 11.43 -4.80 7.37
N PHE A 32 12.64 -4.28 7.17
CA PHE A 32 12.91 -2.85 7.09
C PHE A 32 12.16 -2.20 5.91
N PHE A 33 12.13 -2.86 4.75
CA PHE A 33 11.37 -2.39 3.60
C PHE A 33 9.87 -2.28 3.92
N CYS A 34 9.30 -3.23 4.64
CA CYS A 34 7.88 -3.30 5.00
C CYS A 34 7.52 -2.61 6.32
N GLU A 35 8.35 -1.72 6.84
CA GLU A 35 7.99 -0.91 8.00
C GLU A 35 6.91 0.12 7.63
N ASP A 36 6.02 0.36 8.61
CA ASP A 36 5.02 1.43 8.57
C ASP A 36 5.71 2.78 8.37
N SER A 37 5.12 3.62 7.51
CA SER A 37 5.62 4.97 7.33
C SER A 37 5.58 5.76 8.65
N GLN A 38 6.71 6.39 8.95
CA GLN A 38 6.91 7.26 10.11
C GLN A 38 6.92 8.73 9.68
N TYR A 39 6.67 9.62 10.64
CA TYR A 39 6.80 11.05 10.41
C TYR A 39 8.27 11.42 10.16
N ASP A 40 8.53 12.12 9.06
CA ASP A 40 9.84 12.71 8.73
C ASP A 40 9.73 14.25 8.78
N PRO A 41 10.41 14.93 9.72
CA PRO A 41 10.37 16.39 9.82
C PRO A 41 11.05 17.12 8.66
N SER A 42 11.84 16.43 7.84
CA SER A 42 12.45 16.99 6.63
C SER A 42 11.51 16.98 5.42
N GLN A 43 10.42 16.20 5.49
CA GLN A 43 9.46 16.08 4.41
C GLN A 43 8.41 17.21 4.49
N PRO A 44 8.26 18.04 3.44
CA PRO A 44 7.41 19.24 3.49
C PRO A 44 5.89 18.94 3.50
N ALA A 45 5.50 17.66 3.53
CA ALA A 45 4.11 17.24 3.43
C ALA A 45 3.28 17.48 4.70
N PHE A 46 3.94 17.64 5.85
CA PHE A 46 3.28 17.89 7.14
C PHE A 46 4.03 18.92 7.95
N SER A 47 3.28 19.81 8.59
CA SER A 47 3.85 20.84 9.46
C SER A 47 4.41 20.30 10.78
N ASN A 48 3.93 19.14 11.23
CA ASN A 48 4.33 18.50 12.48
C ASN A 48 3.86 17.04 12.57
N VAL A 49 4.37 16.34 13.58
CA VAL A 49 4.04 14.94 13.88
C VAL A 49 2.55 14.71 14.17
N LEU A 50 1.84 15.67 14.78
CA LEU A 50 0.42 15.54 15.08
C LEU A 50 -0.43 15.54 13.81
N ALA A 51 -0.09 16.39 12.85
CA ALA A 51 -0.76 16.42 11.54
C ALA A 51 -0.58 15.11 10.78
N PHE A 52 0.63 14.55 10.77
CA PHE A 52 0.93 13.25 10.16
C PHE A 52 0.05 12.13 10.74
N TYR A 53 0.04 11.98 12.06
CA TYR A 53 -0.72 10.91 12.70
C TYR A 53 -2.24 11.14 12.70
N SER A 54 -2.70 12.39 12.66
CA SER A 54 -4.12 12.72 12.51
C SER A 54 -4.64 12.31 11.14
N GLU A 55 -3.90 12.62 10.07
CA GLU A 55 -4.26 12.19 8.72
C GLU A 55 -4.16 10.67 8.56
N ARG A 56 -3.10 10.06 9.13
CA ARG A 56 -2.96 8.59 9.21
C ARG A 56 -4.17 7.93 9.87
N SER A 57 -4.67 8.50 10.96
CA SER A 57 -5.87 8.00 11.65
C SER A 57 -7.11 8.11 10.78
N THR A 58 -7.28 9.24 10.08
CA THR A 58 -8.38 9.46 9.14
C THR A 58 -8.36 8.43 8.00
N TYR A 59 -7.18 8.16 7.44
CA TYR A 59 -7.02 7.09 6.46
C TYR A 59 -7.49 5.74 7.01
N LYS A 60 -7.06 5.36 8.23
CA LYS A 60 -7.41 4.08 8.84
C LYS A 60 -8.93 3.92 8.99
N GLU A 61 -9.63 4.99 9.36
CA GLU A 61 -11.10 4.98 9.42
C GLU A 61 -11.73 4.61 8.07
N PHE A 62 -11.25 5.18 6.96
CA PHE A 62 -11.75 4.84 5.62
C PHE A 62 -11.39 3.43 5.19
N ARG A 63 -10.17 2.98 5.52
CA ARG A 63 -9.70 1.61 5.28
C ARG A 63 -10.58 0.60 6.00
N ASP A 64 -10.84 0.83 7.28
CA ASP A 64 -11.68 -0.04 8.12
C ASP A 64 -13.12 -0.06 7.60
N TYR A 65 -13.65 1.11 7.22
CA TYR A 65 -14.96 1.21 6.62
C TYR A 65 -15.05 0.44 5.29
N PHE A 66 -14.03 0.55 4.43
CA PHE A 66 -13.95 -0.24 3.19
C PHE A 66 -14.00 -1.74 3.50
N VAL A 67 -13.14 -2.24 4.40
CA VAL A 67 -13.14 -3.66 4.80
C VAL A 67 -14.51 -4.10 5.31
N GLN A 68 -15.16 -3.28 6.13
CA GLN A 68 -16.48 -3.55 6.69
C GLN A 68 -17.56 -3.70 5.60
N ILE A 69 -17.63 -2.76 4.65
CA ILE A 69 -18.69 -2.77 3.62
C ILE A 69 -18.42 -3.81 2.53
N THR A 70 -17.19 -4.32 2.40
CA THR A 70 -16.83 -5.28 1.37
C THR A 70 -16.58 -6.71 1.85
N GLN A 71 -16.59 -6.99 3.15
CA GLN A 71 -16.21 -8.30 3.71
C GLN A 71 -16.97 -9.51 3.11
N ASN A 72 -18.22 -9.29 2.68
CA ASN A 72 -19.15 -10.31 2.19
C ASN A 72 -19.79 -9.95 0.85
N VAL A 73 -19.16 -9.07 0.06
CA VAL A 73 -19.69 -8.69 -1.27
C VAL A 73 -18.77 -9.20 -2.39
N ASP A 74 -19.33 -9.41 -3.57
CA ASP A 74 -18.58 -9.81 -4.76
C ASP A 74 -18.07 -8.58 -5.51
N LEU A 75 -16.83 -8.18 -5.21
CA LEU A 75 -16.11 -7.13 -5.93
C LEU A 75 -15.66 -7.55 -7.33
N GLY A 76 -16.10 -8.69 -7.87
CA GLY A 76 -16.02 -8.98 -9.30
C GLY A 76 -17.22 -8.48 -10.10
N ASN A 77 -18.31 -8.09 -9.41
CA ASN A 77 -19.54 -7.60 -10.01
C ASN A 77 -19.53 -6.07 -10.10
N THR A 78 -19.58 -5.52 -11.31
CA THR A 78 -19.50 -4.07 -11.56
C THR A 78 -20.60 -3.25 -10.88
N THR A 79 -21.79 -3.83 -10.68
CA THR A 79 -22.89 -3.16 -9.97
C THR A 79 -22.60 -3.07 -8.47
N VAL A 80 -22.04 -4.13 -7.89
CA VAL A 80 -21.61 -4.16 -6.49
C VAL A 80 -20.44 -3.21 -6.26
N GLU A 81 -19.45 -3.22 -7.16
CA GLU A 81 -18.33 -2.28 -7.15
C GLU A 81 -18.86 -0.83 -7.13
N ALA A 82 -19.77 -0.47 -8.04
CA ALA A 82 -20.37 0.88 -8.08
C ALA A 82 -21.08 1.26 -6.76
N GLY A 83 -21.77 0.33 -6.12
CA GLY A 83 -22.42 0.56 -4.82
C GLY A 83 -21.43 0.78 -3.67
N VAL A 84 -20.27 0.11 -3.70
CA VAL A 84 -19.19 0.34 -2.73
C VAL A 84 -18.56 1.73 -2.94
N ILE A 85 -18.38 2.12 -4.20
CA ILE A 85 -17.87 3.44 -4.57
C ILE A 85 -18.76 4.56 -4.01
N GLU A 86 -20.08 4.42 -4.14
CA GLU A 86 -21.03 5.41 -3.64
C GLU A 86 -21.03 5.52 -2.11
N GLN A 87 -20.88 4.40 -1.40
CA GLN A 87 -20.73 4.38 0.05
C GLN A 87 -19.48 5.11 0.51
N LEU A 88 -18.34 4.91 -0.16
CA LEU A 88 -17.10 5.62 0.15
C LEU A 88 -17.19 7.13 -0.12
N LYS A 89 -17.82 7.53 -1.24
CA LYS A 89 -18.11 8.95 -1.52
C LYS A 89 -18.99 9.58 -0.45
N THR A 90 -20.05 8.88 -0.05
CA THR A 90 -20.95 9.33 1.01
C THR A 90 -20.19 9.53 2.32
N LYS A 91 -19.30 8.58 2.69
CA LYS A 91 -18.47 8.68 3.88
C LYS A 91 -17.49 9.86 3.82
N LEU A 92 -16.87 10.14 2.67
CA LEU A 92 -16.02 11.34 2.50
C LEU A 92 -16.82 12.62 2.72
N THR A 93 -18.00 12.74 2.11
CA THR A 93 -18.87 13.91 2.26
C THR A 93 -19.32 14.10 3.72
N GLN A 94 -19.68 13.02 4.41
CA GLN A 94 -20.03 13.06 5.84
C GLN A 94 -18.89 13.56 6.74
N LYS A 95 -17.63 13.33 6.34
CA LYS A 95 -16.44 13.84 7.02
C LYS A 95 -16.13 15.30 6.66
N GLY A 96 -16.93 15.92 5.78
CA GLY A 96 -16.75 17.29 5.31
C GLY A 96 -15.71 17.46 4.21
N PHE A 97 -15.28 16.36 3.56
CA PHE A 97 -14.31 16.43 2.47
C PHE A 97 -14.97 16.75 1.12
N ASP A 98 -14.21 17.46 0.29
CA ASP A 98 -14.59 17.80 -1.08
C ASP A 98 -14.25 16.64 -2.03
N ASN A 99 -15.28 15.89 -2.44
CA ASN A 99 -15.15 14.75 -3.35
C ASN A 99 -14.75 15.15 -4.78
N THR A 100 -14.70 16.46 -5.10
CA THR A 100 -14.13 16.97 -6.36
C THR A 100 -12.63 17.16 -6.30
N LYS A 101 -12.01 16.96 -5.13
CA LYS A 101 -10.57 17.12 -4.89
C LYS A 101 -9.93 15.90 -4.24
N LEU A 102 -10.64 15.22 -3.34
CA LEU A 102 -10.16 14.02 -2.66
C LEU A 102 -10.82 12.78 -3.27
N SER A 103 -10.05 11.72 -3.47
CA SER A 103 -10.54 10.45 -4.01
C SER A 103 -9.84 9.26 -3.37
N PHE A 104 -10.34 8.04 -3.61
CA PHE A 104 -9.55 6.83 -3.38
C PHE A 104 -9.30 6.08 -4.68
N THR A 105 -8.25 5.28 -4.67
CA THR A 105 -7.96 4.28 -5.70
C THR A 105 -7.97 2.90 -5.04
N ILE A 106 -8.63 1.93 -5.67
CA ILE A 106 -8.70 0.55 -5.19
C ILE A 106 -8.16 -0.37 -6.29
N THR A 107 -6.97 -0.92 -6.14
CA THR A 107 -6.39 -1.79 -7.17
C THR A 107 -6.44 -3.24 -6.73
N ARG A 108 -6.98 -4.14 -7.55
CA ARG A 108 -6.89 -5.60 -7.37
C ARG A 108 -5.64 -6.13 -8.09
N SER A 109 -5.17 -7.32 -7.70
CA SER A 109 -3.95 -7.91 -8.28
C SER A 109 -4.00 -8.15 -9.80
N ASN A 110 -5.20 -8.19 -10.40
CA ASN A 110 -5.46 -8.44 -11.83
C ASN A 110 -6.19 -7.28 -12.55
N GLY A 111 -6.22 -6.07 -11.99
CA GLY A 111 -6.84 -4.89 -12.62
C GLY A 111 -7.18 -3.78 -11.61
N ASP A 112 -7.69 -2.63 -12.07
CA ASP A 112 -8.03 -1.51 -11.19
C ASP A 112 -9.55 -1.38 -10.98
N ILE A 113 -9.98 -1.14 -9.73
CA ILE A 113 -11.31 -0.62 -9.36
C ILE A 113 -11.13 0.86 -9.02
N THR A 114 -11.45 1.74 -9.95
CA THR A 114 -11.12 3.16 -9.83
C THR A 114 -12.33 3.99 -9.42
N MET A 115 -12.28 4.64 -8.25
CA MET A 115 -13.17 5.79 -7.94
C MET A 115 -12.64 7.11 -8.51
N ASP A 116 -11.44 7.07 -9.08
CA ASP A 116 -10.65 8.21 -9.51
C ASP A 116 -10.69 8.42 -11.03
N THR A 117 -11.88 8.45 -11.63
CA THR A 117 -12.00 8.83 -13.05
C THR A 117 -11.99 10.34 -13.25
N ILE A 118 -12.22 11.14 -12.20
CA ILE A 118 -12.40 12.61 -12.32
C ILE A 118 -11.08 13.38 -12.10
N LEU A 119 -10.24 12.97 -11.15
CA LEU A 119 -9.01 13.73 -10.84
C LEU A 119 -7.82 13.32 -11.71
N GLY A 120 -7.85 12.12 -12.32
CA GLY A 120 -6.75 11.61 -13.12
C GLY A 120 -5.46 11.34 -12.33
N VAL A 121 -5.54 11.12 -11.01
CA VAL A 121 -4.37 10.87 -10.14
C VAL A 121 -3.90 9.42 -10.17
N ASN A 122 -4.63 8.55 -10.85
CA ASN A 122 -4.15 7.22 -11.17
C ASN A 122 -2.98 7.31 -12.17
N PRO A 123 -1.82 6.70 -11.87
CA PRO A 123 -0.81 6.48 -12.91
C PRO A 123 -1.44 5.66 -14.04
N VAL A 124 -0.98 5.85 -15.28
CA VAL A 124 -1.19 4.79 -16.29
C VAL A 124 -0.64 3.52 -15.66
N ILE A 125 -1.31 2.38 -15.83
CA ILE A 125 -0.69 1.08 -15.56
C ILE A 125 0.44 0.90 -16.59
N ASP A 126 1.51 1.68 -16.43
CA ASP A 126 2.72 1.58 -17.21
C ASP A 126 3.57 0.49 -16.54
N ASN A 127 3.90 -0.52 -17.33
CA ASN A 127 4.60 -1.72 -16.92
C ASN A 127 6.09 -1.45 -16.63
N HIS A 128 6.51 -0.18 -16.53
CA HIS A 128 7.90 0.19 -16.41
C HIS A 128 8.15 1.07 -15.18
N GLY A 129 8.66 0.43 -14.12
CA GLY A 129 9.54 1.03 -13.12
C GLY A 129 8.99 2.07 -12.12
N GLY A 130 7.78 2.60 -12.31
CA GLY A 130 7.22 3.69 -11.48
C GLY A 130 6.08 3.31 -10.53
N ARG A 131 6.01 2.07 -10.01
CA ARG A 131 4.89 1.54 -9.21
C ARG A 131 4.85 2.04 -7.74
N TYR A 132 5.20 3.28 -7.45
CA TYR A 132 5.42 3.74 -6.06
C TYR A 132 4.18 3.69 -5.16
N SER A 133 2.96 3.76 -5.70
CA SER A 133 1.72 3.69 -4.90
C SER A 133 0.96 2.35 -4.94
N LEU A 134 1.46 1.36 -5.70
CA LEU A 134 0.87 0.01 -5.79
C LEU A 134 1.84 -1.08 -5.31
N GLY A 135 3.13 -0.90 -5.60
CA GLY A 135 4.16 -1.91 -5.36
C GLY A 135 4.34 -2.18 -3.89
N LYS A 136 4.67 -1.16 -3.09
CA LYS A 136 5.03 -1.36 -1.68
C LYS A 136 3.87 -1.96 -0.86
N PRO A 137 2.64 -1.43 -0.87
CA PRO A 137 1.54 -2.03 -0.12
C PRO A 137 1.30 -3.50 -0.49
N MET A 138 1.25 -3.84 -1.79
CA MET A 138 1.02 -5.21 -2.25
C MET A 138 2.19 -6.17 -2.01
N LEU A 139 3.43 -5.69 -2.09
CA LEU A 139 4.64 -6.46 -1.75
C LEU A 139 4.69 -6.74 -0.25
N CYS A 140 4.22 -5.81 0.57
CA CYS A 140 4.20 -5.89 2.03
C CYS A 140 2.85 -6.33 2.61
N ARG A 141 1.98 -6.96 1.81
CA ARG A 141 0.60 -7.28 2.22
C ARG A 141 0.50 -8.16 3.47
N ASP A 142 1.50 -8.99 3.71
CA ASP A 142 1.54 -9.91 4.85
C ASP A 142 2.01 -9.21 6.15
N PHE A 143 2.45 -7.94 6.06
CA PHE A 143 2.91 -7.12 7.18
C PHE A 143 1.91 -6.02 7.56
N GLU A 144 0.78 -5.90 6.85
CA GLU A 144 -0.22 -4.83 7.01
C GLU A 144 0.38 -3.41 6.96
N THR A 145 1.45 -3.21 6.20
CA THR A 145 2.19 -1.95 6.16
C THR A 145 1.35 -0.80 5.62
N LEU A 146 1.28 0.27 6.39
CA LEU A 146 0.71 1.54 6.00
C LEU A 146 1.78 2.43 5.35
N VAL A 147 1.61 2.67 4.06
CA VAL A 147 2.54 3.44 3.23
C VAL A 147 2.04 4.88 3.09
N PHE A 148 2.95 5.82 3.32
CA PHE A 148 2.80 7.23 3.01
C PHE A 148 3.75 7.61 1.86
N ASP A 149 3.27 8.42 0.92
CA ASP A 149 4.07 9.03 -0.14
C ASP A 149 3.66 10.48 -0.39
N TYR A 150 4.61 11.31 -0.80
CA TYR A 150 4.41 12.70 -1.19
C TYR A 150 5.16 12.99 -2.49
N THR A 151 4.42 13.20 -3.57
CA THR A 151 5.03 13.35 -4.89
C THR A 151 4.22 14.21 -5.82
N TYR A 152 4.91 14.80 -6.80
CA TYR A 152 4.33 15.65 -7.82
C TYR A 152 3.75 14.80 -8.93
N VAL A 153 2.47 15.01 -9.23
CA VAL A 153 1.77 14.30 -10.30
C VAL A 153 1.68 15.21 -11.52
N THR A 154 2.56 14.99 -12.49
CA THR A 154 2.68 15.82 -13.71
C THR A 154 1.38 15.97 -14.47
N ARG A 155 0.52 14.94 -14.50
CA ARG A 155 -0.74 14.97 -15.24
C ARG A 155 -1.72 16.02 -14.71
N THR A 156 -1.77 16.19 -13.39
CA THR A 156 -2.67 17.14 -12.73
C THR A 156 -1.96 18.45 -12.41
N GLY A 157 -0.63 18.47 -12.48
CA GLY A 157 0.19 19.64 -12.19
C GLY A 157 0.23 20.01 -10.71
N LEU A 158 -0.07 19.05 -9.82
CA LEU A 158 -0.20 19.29 -8.38
C LEU A 158 0.68 18.33 -7.57
N GLN A 159 1.01 18.74 -6.35
CA GLN A 159 1.59 17.86 -5.34
C GLN A 159 0.49 17.02 -4.70
N TYR A 160 0.78 15.76 -4.37
CA TYR A 160 -0.16 14.87 -3.70
C TYR A 160 0.48 14.19 -2.50
N ARG A 161 -0.37 13.99 -1.49
CA ARG A 161 -0.13 13.07 -0.38
C ARG A 161 -0.96 11.81 -0.61
N PHE A 162 -0.33 10.67 -0.40
CA PHE A 162 -0.93 9.35 -0.56
C PHE A 162 -0.80 8.55 0.72
N TRP A 163 -1.90 7.91 1.13
CA TRP A 163 -1.89 6.86 2.13
C TRP A 163 -2.37 5.57 1.49
N ALA A 164 -1.68 4.46 1.70
CA ALA A 164 -2.05 3.18 1.10
C ALA A 164 -1.77 1.98 2.00
N GLN A 165 -2.56 0.92 1.84
CA GLN A 165 -2.38 -0.36 2.50
C GLN A 165 -2.93 -1.49 1.64
N ALA A 166 -2.32 -2.67 1.74
CA ALA A 166 -2.99 -3.89 1.31
C ALA A 166 -4.12 -4.24 2.26
N VAL A 167 -5.29 -4.58 1.70
CA VAL A 167 -6.44 -5.05 2.46
C VAL A 167 -6.99 -6.31 1.82
N GLN A 168 -7.24 -7.33 2.64
CA GLN A 168 -7.89 -8.55 2.18
C GLN A 168 -9.38 -8.49 2.51
N THR A 169 -10.24 -8.59 1.50
CA THR A 169 -11.70 -8.49 1.68
C THR A 169 -12.43 -9.17 0.51
N SER A 170 -13.74 -8.93 0.32
CA SER A 170 -14.61 -9.62 -0.64
C SER A 170 -14.89 -11.09 -0.28
N VAL A 171 -15.97 -11.64 -0.84
CA VAL A 171 -16.28 -13.08 -0.77
C VAL A 171 -15.13 -13.95 -1.32
N GLN A 172 -14.35 -13.40 -2.26
CA GLN A 172 -13.23 -14.07 -2.89
C GLN A 172 -11.92 -13.97 -2.09
N LYS A 173 -11.92 -13.25 -0.95
CA LYS A 173 -10.74 -13.02 -0.09
C LYS A 173 -9.51 -12.53 -0.85
N GLN A 174 -9.75 -11.63 -1.79
CA GLN A 174 -8.70 -11.02 -2.62
C GLN A 174 -8.02 -9.87 -1.88
N PHE A 175 -6.75 -9.63 -2.23
CA PHE A 175 -6.02 -8.45 -1.78
C PHE A 175 -6.29 -7.26 -2.72
N PHE A 176 -6.53 -6.11 -2.10
CA PHE A 176 -6.71 -4.83 -2.77
C PHE A 176 -5.70 -3.82 -2.20
N SER A 177 -5.13 -2.97 -3.05
CA SER A 177 -4.41 -1.77 -2.63
C SER A 177 -5.44 -0.67 -2.43
N PHE A 178 -5.78 -0.37 -1.18
CA PHE A 178 -6.65 0.76 -0.84
C PHE A 178 -5.77 2.00 -0.69
N ARG A 179 -6.01 3.05 -1.47
CA ARG A 179 -5.20 4.27 -1.49
C ARG A 179 -6.09 5.51 -1.37
N TRP A 180 -5.77 6.43 -0.47
CA TRP A 180 -6.40 7.76 -0.35
C TRP A 180 -5.52 8.82 -1.01
N ASN A 181 -6.11 9.64 -1.89
CA ASN A 181 -5.43 10.65 -2.68
C ASN A 181 -5.82 12.05 -2.20
N ILE A 182 -4.83 12.85 -1.79
CA ILE A 182 -5.07 14.20 -1.25
C ILE A 182 -4.17 15.20 -1.99
N PRO A 183 -4.72 16.10 -2.83
CA PRO A 183 -3.95 17.16 -3.44
C PRO A 183 -3.46 18.14 -2.38
N VAL A 184 -2.26 18.68 -2.59
CA VAL A 184 -1.67 19.75 -1.81
C VAL A 184 -1.64 20.99 -2.69
N ALA A 185 -2.29 22.06 -2.20
CA ALA A 185 -2.38 23.36 -2.86
C ALA A 185 -1.13 24.21 -2.60
#